data_AF-A0A2V5TBP7-F1
#
_entry.id   AF-A0A2V5TBP7-F1
#
_cell.length_a   1.000
_cell.length_b   1.000
_cell.length_c   1.000
_cell.angle_alpha   90.00
_cell.angle_beta   90.00
_cell.angle_gamma   90.00
#
_symmetry.space_group_name_H-M   'P 1'
#
loop_
_entity.id
_entity.type
_entity.pdbx_description
1 polymer ?
#
loop_
_entity_poly.entity_id
_entity_poly.type
_entity_poly.pdbx_seq_one_letter_code
_entity_poly.pdbx_strand_id
1 'polypeptide(L)'
;QKPIAEVDDKTLILADQAEKAVAQMRHEVGELLAAKNPGEKSADMAKLLTSGTWTHDYPITYERARELGLPVRTDMPENMLRLMELYPQPMRRQPSVEYVPIPYRSGEGGR
;
A
#
# COMPACT_ATOMS: atom_id res chain seq x y z
N GLN A 1 -21.84 14.14 -5.39
CA GLN A 1 -21.19 14.08 -6.73
C GLN A 1 -21.31 15.47 -7.34
N LYS A 2 -20.22 16.00 -7.92
CA LYS A 2 -20.30 17.24 -8.69
C LYS A 2 -20.88 16.94 -10.09
N PRO A 3 -21.62 17.87 -10.71
CA PRO A 3 -22.02 17.73 -12.12
C PRO A 3 -20.79 17.54 -13.01
N ILE A 4 -20.85 16.66 -14.00
CA ILE A 4 -19.71 16.37 -14.90
C ILE A 4 -19.20 17.65 -15.58
N ALA A 5 -20.10 18.57 -15.92
CA ALA A 5 -19.76 19.86 -16.51
C ALA A 5 -18.92 20.79 -15.60
N GLU A 6 -18.87 20.53 -14.29
CA GLU A 6 -18.07 21.28 -13.32
C GLU A 6 -16.76 20.55 -12.93
N VAL A 7 -16.49 19.39 -13.53
CA VAL A 7 -15.29 18.59 -13.30
C VAL A 7 -14.31 18.85 -14.44
N ASP A 8 -13.08 19.22 -14.09
CA ASP A 8 -11.99 19.38 -15.06
C ASP A 8 -11.68 18.05 -15.79
N ASP A 9 -11.44 18.09 -17.09
CA ASP A 9 -11.15 16.92 -17.93
C ASP A 9 -9.98 16.11 -17.37
N LYS A 10 -8.96 16.78 -16.84
CA LYS A 10 -7.82 16.12 -16.17
C LYS A 10 -8.27 15.29 -14.97
N THR A 11 -9.26 15.76 -14.21
CA THR A 11 -9.81 15.03 -13.07
C THR A 11 -10.55 13.77 -13.53
N LEU A 12 -11.24 13.83 -14.68
CA LEU A 12 -11.89 12.65 -15.26
C LEU A 12 -10.86 11.60 -15.71
N ILE A 13 -9.77 12.04 -16.36
CA ILE A 13 -8.67 11.16 -16.77
C ILE A 13 -8.01 10.52 -15.54
N LEU A 14 -7.73 11.30 -14.49
CA LEU A 14 -7.15 10.77 -13.25
C LEU A 14 -8.09 9.79 -12.54
N ALA A 15 -9.40 10.01 -12.59
CA ALA A 15 -10.38 9.08 -12.02
C ALA A 15 -10.37 7.73 -12.75
N ASP A 16 -10.34 7.74 -14.09
CA ASP A 16 -10.23 6.52 -14.91
C ASP A 16 -8.89 5.79 -14.66
N GLN A 17 -7.79 6.53 -14.57
CA GLN A 17 -6.49 5.95 -14.21
C GLN A 17 -6.49 5.34 -12.81
N ALA A 18 -7.10 6.02 -11.83
CA ALA A 18 -7.20 5.52 -10.47
C ALA A 18 -8.04 4.23 -10.39
N GLU A 19 -9.16 4.15 -11.12
CA GLU A 19 -9.98 2.95 -11.19
C GLU A 19 -9.20 1.75 -11.74
N LYS A 20 -8.47 1.95 -12.84
CA LYS A 20 -7.58 0.93 -13.43
C LYS A 20 -6.46 0.52 -12.47
N ALA A 21 -5.84 1.47 -11.79
CA ALA A 21 -4.79 1.20 -10.83
C ALA A 21 -5.29 0.36 -9.65
N VAL A 22 -6.49 0.65 -9.12
CA VAL A 22 -7.12 -0.15 -8.06
C VAL A 22 -7.45 -1.55 -8.55
N ALA A 23 -7.98 -1.69 -9.76
CA ALA A 23 -8.27 -2.99 -10.36
C ALA A 23 -7.00 -3.84 -10.54
N GLN A 24 -5.92 -3.23 -11.04
CA GLN A 24 -4.62 -3.89 -11.18
C GLN A 24 -4.06 -4.31 -9.83
N MET A 25 -4.03 -3.42 -8.83
CA MET A 25 -3.55 -3.74 -7.49
C MET A 25 -4.32 -4.90 -6.86
N ARG A 26 -5.65 -4.96 -7.03
CA ARG A 26 -6.48 -6.08 -6.54
C ARG A 26 -6.07 -7.40 -7.16
N HIS A 27 -5.80 -7.41 -8.47
CA HIS A 27 -5.36 -8.60 -9.17
C HIS A 27 -4.00 -9.08 -8.66
N GLU A 28 -3.01 -8.20 -8.61
CA GLU A 28 -1.64 -8.52 -8.18
C GLU A 28 -1.59 -9.01 -6.73
N VAL A 29 -2.29 -8.32 -5.81
CA VAL A 29 -2.36 -8.75 -4.41
C VAL A 29 -3.09 -10.09 -4.29
N GLY A 30 -4.13 -10.32 -5.09
CA GLY A 30 -4.84 -11.59 -5.15
C GLY A 30 -3.93 -12.75 -5.55
N GLU A 31 -3.12 -12.58 -6.60
CA GLU A 31 -2.14 -13.56 -7.07
C GLU A 31 -1.09 -13.88 -5.99
N LEU A 32 -0.53 -12.86 -5.33
CA LEU A 32 0.43 -13.04 -4.23
C LEU A 32 -0.17 -13.81 -3.05
N LEU A 33 -1.43 -13.53 -2.71
CA LEU A 33 -2.12 -14.19 -1.60
C LEU A 33 -2.57 -15.61 -1.97
N ALA A 34 -2.90 -15.90 -3.23
CA ALA A 34 -3.39 -17.18 -3.68
C ALA A 34 -2.41 -18.34 -3.37
N ALA A 35 -1.11 -18.07 -3.39
CA ALA A 35 -0.08 -19.05 -3.04
C ALA A 35 -0.16 -19.57 -1.59
N LYS A 36 -0.72 -18.78 -0.67
CA LYS A 36 -0.79 -19.10 0.77
C LYS A 36 -2.22 -19.19 1.32
N ASN A 37 -3.18 -18.57 0.65
CA ASN A 37 -4.59 -18.49 1.03
C ASN A 37 -5.48 -18.69 -0.20
N PRO A 38 -5.62 -19.93 -0.70
CA PRO A 38 -6.39 -20.17 -1.92
C PRO A 38 -7.89 -19.90 -1.73
N GLY A 39 -8.54 -19.44 -2.80
CA GLY A 39 -10.00 -19.31 -2.89
C GLY A 39 -10.55 -17.93 -2.50
N GLU A 40 -11.79 -17.90 -2.00
CA GLU A 40 -12.55 -16.67 -1.72
C GLU A 40 -11.84 -15.73 -0.74
N LYS A 41 -11.07 -16.29 0.20
CA LYS A 41 -10.30 -15.51 1.18
C LYS A 41 -9.21 -14.63 0.55
N SER A 42 -8.54 -15.05 -0.53
CA SER A 42 -7.54 -14.19 -1.18
C SER A 42 -8.20 -13.00 -1.88
N ALA A 43 -9.35 -13.21 -2.52
CA ALA A 43 -10.09 -12.15 -3.20
C ALA A 43 -10.59 -11.09 -2.21
N ASP A 44 -11.17 -11.51 -1.08
CA ASP A 44 -11.65 -10.59 -0.05
C ASP A 44 -10.51 -9.80 0.61
N MET A 45 -9.40 -10.47 0.93
CA MET A 45 -8.21 -9.79 1.46
C MET A 45 -7.59 -8.82 0.44
N ALA A 46 -7.49 -9.23 -0.83
CA ALA A 46 -6.96 -8.35 -1.86
C ALA A 46 -7.81 -7.09 -2.02
N LYS A 47 -9.14 -7.24 -1.95
CA LYS A 47 -10.06 -6.09 -1.94
C LYS A 47 -9.83 -5.19 -0.72
N LEU A 48 -9.67 -5.77 0.47
CA LEU A 48 -9.47 -5.04 1.73
C LEU A 48 -8.12 -4.29 1.78
N LEU A 49 -7.05 -4.92 1.30
CA LEU A 49 -5.68 -4.35 1.30
C LEU A 49 -5.47 -3.27 0.26
N THR A 50 -6.31 -3.24 -0.79
CA THR A 50 -6.22 -2.27 -1.89
C THR A 50 -7.32 -1.20 -1.83
N SER A 51 -8.27 -1.33 -0.90
CA SER A 51 -9.25 -0.28 -0.63
C SER A 51 -8.68 0.79 0.29
N GLY A 52 -9.37 1.92 0.37
CA GLY A 52 -9.05 3.01 1.32
C GLY A 52 -9.38 2.68 2.78
N THR A 53 -9.29 1.43 3.19
CA THR A 53 -9.52 1.02 4.59
C THR A 53 -8.41 1.52 5.50
N TRP A 54 -7.19 1.58 4.97
CA TRP A 54 -6.02 2.07 5.67
C TRP A 54 -5.26 3.06 4.80
N THR A 55 -4.60 4.00 5.48
CA THR A 55 -3.55 4.81 4.87
C THR A 55 -2.28 3.97 4.71
N HIS A 56 -1.42 4.34 3.76
CA HIS A 56 -0.19 3.59 3.46
C HIS A 56 0.80 3.44 4.64
N ASP A 57 0.65 4.28 5.67
CA ASP A 57 1.46 4.32 6.88
C ASP A 57 0.85 3.54 8.06
N TYR A 58 -0.35 2.96 7.89
CA TYR A 58 -0.98 2.16 8.93
C TYR A 58 -0.24 0.82 9.11
N PRO A 59 0.38 0.56 10.27
CA PRO A 59 1.09 -0.68 10.48
C PRO A 59 0.11 -1.84 10.71
N ILE A 60 0.28 -2.94 9.97
CA ILE A 60 -0.44 -4.19 10.22
C ILE A 60 0.33 -4.96 11.31
N THR A 61 -0.17 -4.95 12.54
CA THR A 61 0.44 -5.69 13.65
C THR A 61 0.26 -7.20 13.51
N TYR A 62 0.97 -7.98 14.33
CA TYR A 62 0.83 -9.43 14.36
C TYR A 62 -0.62 -9.87 14.65
N GLU A 63 -1.26 -9.26 15.63
CA GLU A 63 -2.64 -9.56 16.02
C GLU A 63 -3.58 -9.29 14.84
N ARG A 64 -3.40 -8.14 14.19
CA ARG A 64 -4.23 -7.76 13.04
C ARG A 64 -4.02 -8.68 11.86
N ALA A 65 -2.77 -9.02 11.52
CA ALA A 65 -2.47 -9.97 10.45
C ALA A 65 -3.08 -11.36 10.71
N ARG A 66 -3.07 -11.80 11.98
CA ARG A 66 -3.69 -13.07 12.39
C ARG A 66 -5.21 -13.03 12.23
N GLU A 67 -5.87 -11.93 12.61
CA GLU A 67 -7.32 -11.73 12.39
C GLU A 67 -7.69 -11.73 10.91
N LEU A 68 -6.80 -11.21 10.05
CA LEU A 68 -6.96 -11.25 8.60
C LEU A 68 -6.75 -12.65 8.00
N GLY A 69 -6.31 -13.62 8.80
CA GLY A 69 -6.04 -14.99 8.34
C GLY A 69 -4.70 -15.14 7.62
N LEU A 70 -3.78 -14.20 7.77
CA LEU A 70 -2.43 -14.33 7.20
C LEU A 70 -1.61 -15.36 8.00
N PRO A 71 -0.75 -16.15 7.33
CA PRO A 71 0.11 -17.13 7.98
C PRO A 71 1.29 -16.45 8.67
N VAL A 72 1.03 -15.74 9.77
CA VAL A 72 2.05 -15.02 10.56
C VAL A 72 2.48 -15.83 11.77
N ARG A 73 3.76 -15.69 12.14
CA ARG A 73 4.35 -16.30 13.34
C ARG A 73 5.31 -15.31 14.00
N THR A 74 5.49 -15.44 15.31
CA THR A 74 6.39 -14.60 16.12
C THR A 74 7.68 -15.31 16.52
N ASP A 75 7.87 -16.58 16.18
CA ASP A 75 9.12 -17.27 16.45
C ASP A 75 10.23 -16.71 15.56
N MET A 76 11.21 -16.09 16.20
CA MET A 76 12.41 -15.61 15.55
C MET A 76 13.56 -16.55 15.92
N PRO A 77 14.10 -17.33 14.96
CA PRO A 77 15.27 -18.18 15.18
C PRO A 77 16.47 -17.37 15.68
N GLU A 78 17.23 -17.95 16.61
CA GLU A 78 18.37 -17.26 17.25
C GLU A 78 19.44 -16.82 16.24
N ASN A 79 19.66 -17.59 15.18
CA ASN A 79 20.58 -17.22 14.09
C ASN A 79 20.11 -15.96 13.34
N MET A 80 18.80 -15.71 13.25
CA MET A 80 18.25 -14.49 12.66
C MET A 80 18.53 -13.28 13.56
N LEU A 81 18.33 -13.41 14.87
CA LEU A 81 18.67 -12.36 15.84
C LEU A 81 20.16 -12.01 15.80
N ARG A 82 21.03 -13.02 15.80
CA ARG A 82 22.48 -12.83 15.67
C ARG A 82 22.88 -12.13 14.37
N LEU A 83 22.18 -12.41 13.26
CA LEU A 83 22.41 -11.70 11.99
C LEU A 83 22.02 -10.22 12.11
N MET A 84 20.90 -9.89 12.76
CA MET A 84 20.47 -8.50 12.94
C MET A 84 21.46 -7.69 13.80
N GLU A 85 22.11 -8.32 14.78
CA GLU A 85 23.16 -7.68 15.59
C GLU A 85 24.37 -7.20 14.75
N LEU A 86 24.66 -7.88 13.64
CA LEU A 86 25.76 -7.49 12.73
C LEU A 86 25.45 -6.24 11.90
N TYR A 87 24.17 -5.88 11.76
CA TYR A 87 23.70 -4.77 10.95
C TYR A 87 22.79 -3.85 11.77
N PRO A 88 23.33 -3.14 12.77
CA PRO A 88 22.52 -2.21 13.56
C PRO A 88 21.91 -1.16 12.64
N GLN A 89 20.58 -1.09 12.62
CA GLN A 89 19.90 -0.09 11.81
C GLN A 89 20.27 1.30 12.35
N PRO A 90 20.77 2.22 11.50
CA PRO A 90 20.99 3.59 11.94
C PRO A 90 19.65 4.15 12.40
N MET A 91 19.60 4.69 13.63
CA MET A 91 18.41 5.31 14.21
C MET A 91 18.11 6.63 13.48
N ARG A 92 17.71 6.56 12.21
CA ARG A 92 17.16 7.69 11.48
C ARG A 92 15.73 7.88 11.97
N ARG A 93 15.52 8.95 12.73
CA ARG A 93 14.21 9.55 13.03
C ARG A 93 13.60 10.19 11.78
N GLN A 94 13.63 9.51 10.63
CA GLN A 94 12.93 10.02 9.47
C GLN A 94 11.44 9.77 9.67
N PRO A 95 10.58 10.80 9.55
CA PRO A 95 9.15 10.58 9.46
C PRO A 95 8.88 9.60 8.32
N SER A 96 7.95 8.67 8.52
CA SER A 96 7.53 7.65 7.53
C SER A 96 7.04 8.26 6.21
N VAL A 97 6.78 9.58 6.21
CA VAL A 97 6.30 10.37 5.09
C VAL A 97 7.13 11.64 5.00
N GLU A 98 7.80 11.86 3.87
CA GLU A 98 8.30 13.18 3.49
C GLU A 98 7.19 13.90 2.70
N TYR A 99 6.34 14.63 3.43
CA TYR A 99 5.35 15.49 2.81
C TYR A 99 6.06 16.73 2.25
N VAL A 100 6.19 16.83 0.92
CA VAL A 100 6.65 18.05 0.25
C VAL A 100 5.43 18.98 0.11
N PRO A 101 5.31 20.08 0.90
CA PRO A 101 4.12 20.93 0.92
C PRO A 101 4.01 21.88 -0.28
N ILE A 102 4.82 21.67 -1.32
CA ILE A 102 4.96 22.59 -2.42
C ILE A 102 4.26 21.95 -3.64
N PRO A 103 3.31 22.64 -4.28
CA PRO A 103 2.81 22.18 -5.57
C PRO A 103 4.00 22.05 -6.52
N TYR A 104 4.14 20.90 -7.19
CA TYR A 104 5.01 20.80 -8.35
C TYR A 104 4.56 21.88 -9.33
N ARG A 105 5.31 22.99 -9.41
CA ARG A 105 5.16 23.89 -10.54
C ARG A 105 5.50 23.05 -11.76
N SER A 106 4.48 22.74 -12.56
CA SER A 106 4.67 22.36 -13.94
C SER A 106 5.53 23.45 -14.56
N GLY A 107 6.82 23.19 -14.69
CA GLY A 107 7.71 23.98 -15.52
C GLY A 107 7.26 23.76 -16.95
N GLU A 108 6.24 24.52 -17.36
CA GLU A 108 6.00 24.81 -18.76
C GLU A 108 7.29 25.37 -19.34
N GLY A 109 7.73 24.74 -20.43
CA GLY A 109 8.85 25.23 -21.23
C GLY A 109 8.64 26.68 -21.64
N GLY A 110 9.72 27.45 -21.58
CA GLY A 110 9.71 28.86 -21.91
C GLY A 110 11.08 29.36 -22.33
N ARG A 111 11.42 29.06 -23.59
CA ARG A 111 12.50 29.60 -24.46
C ARG A 111 13.88 28.97 -24.36
#